data_AF-X0VJ82-F1
#
_entry.id   AF-X0VJ82-F1
#
_cell.length_a   1.000
_cell.length_b   1.000
_cell.length_c   1.000
_cell.angle_alpha   90.00
_cell.angle_beta   90.00
_cell.angle_gamma   90.00
#
_symmetry.space_group_name_H-M   'P 1'
#
loop_
_entity.id
_entity.type
_entity.pdbx_description
1 polymer ?
#
loop_
_entity_poly.entity_id
_entity_poly.type
_entity_poly.pdbx_seq_one_letter_code
_entity_poly.pdbx_strand_id
1 'polypeptide(L)' 'MSQVAISTIILVIFLGFFSFIGLYGYKIGRKTVEDYFTADRKLGTFVTLFTYFATLCSAFTFLGCAGWGYSKGL' A
#
# COMPACT_ATOMS: atom_id res chain seq x y z
N MET A 1 8.83 0.40 -28.29
CA MET A 1 7.66 -0.04 -27.47
C MET A 1 6.71 1.13 -27.36
N SER A 2 5.39 0.92 -27.50
CA SER A 2 4.43 2.02 -27.34
C SER A 2 4.39 2.50 -25.89
N GLN A 3 4.09 3.79 -25.66
CA GLN A 3 3.96 4.35 -24.30
C GLN A 3 2.97 3.55 -23.46
N VAL A 4 1.85 3.16 -24.05
CA VAL A 4 0.83 2.32 -23.41
C VAL A 4 1.43 0.99 -22.96
N ALA A 5 2.20 0.31 -23.82
CA ALA A 5 2.82 -0.97 -23.45
C ALA A 5 3.77 -0.82 -22.25
N ILE A 6 4.56 0.26 -22.20
CA ILE A 6 5.47 0.52 -21.07
C ILE A 6 4.67 0.76 -19.78
N SER A 7 3.63 1.61 -19.82
CA SER A 7 2.79 1.90 -18.66
C SER A 7 2.06 0.65 -18.14
N THR A 8 1.55 -0.20 -19.04
CA THR A 8 0.88 -1.45 -18.65
C THR A 8 1.86 -2.41 -17.98
N ILE A 9 3.09 -2.55 -18.49
CA ILE A 9 4.11 -3.42 -17.88
C ILE A 9 4.42 -2.96 -16.46
N ILE A 10 4.61 -1.65 -16.24
CA ILE A 10 4.89 -1.09 -14.91
C ILE A 10 3.74 -1.40 -13.94
N LEU A 11 2.50 -1.21 -14.38
CA LEU A 11 1.31 -1.51 -13.56
C LEU A 11 1.23 -2.99 -13.17
N VAL A 12 1.45 -3.90 -14.13
CA VAL A 12 1.41 -5.34 -13.87
C VAL A 12 2.52 -5.76 -12.90
N ILE A 13 3.74 -5.23 -13.06
CA ILE A 13 4.85 -5.49 -12.13
C ILE A 13 4.51 -5.00 -10.73
N PHE A 14 3.98 -3.78 -10.61
CA PHE A 14 3.58 -3.19 -9.33
C PHE A 14 2.53 -4.06 -8.62
N LEU A 15 1.43 -4.40 -9.30
CA LEU A 15 0.36 -5.22 -8.74
C LEU A 15 0.85 -6.63 -8.36
N GLY A 16 1.67 -7.23 -9.23
CA GLY A 16 2.27 -8.54 -8.98
C GLY A 16 3.17 -8.53 -7.75
N PHE A 17 3.98 -7.49 -7.58
CA PHE A 17 4.87 -7.32 -6.43
C PHE A 17 4.10 -7.22 -5.11
N PHE A 18 3.06 -6.37 -5.02
CA PHE A 18 2.25 -6.26 -3.80
C PHE A 18 1.48 -7.55 -3.50
N SER A 19 0.95 -8.21 -4.53
CA SER A 19 0.27 -9.51 -4.38
C SER A 19 1.24 -10.57 -3.85
N PHE A 20 2.47 -10.59 -4.35
CA PHE A 20 3.52 -11.48 -3.87
C PHE A 20 3.87 -11.24 -2.40
N ILE A 21 3.99 -9.98 -1.97
CA ILE A 21 4.26 -9.65 -0.56
C ILE A 21 3.13 -10.18 0.35
N GLY A 22 1.87 -10.02 -0.05
CA GLY A 22 0.72 -10.54 0.72
C GLY A 22 0.77 -12.07 0.88
N LEU A 23 1.06 -12.80 -0.20
CA LEU A 23 1.20 -14.26 -0.17
C LEU A 23 2.42 -14.70 0.64
N TYR A 24 3.53 -13.96 0.56
CA TYR A 24 4.74 -14.22 1.32
C TYR A 24 4.51 -14.05 2.82
N GLY A 25 3.81 -12.98 3.22
CA GLY A 25 3.40 -12.76 4.60
C GLY A 25 2.52 -13.90 5.14
N TYR A 26 1.55 -14.35 4.35
CA TYR A 26 0.72 -15.51 4.70
C TYR A 26 1.55 -16.79 4.92
N LYS A 27 2.61 -17.01 4.13
CA LYS A 27 3.46 -18.20 4.25
C LYS A 27 4.34 -18.19 5.52
N ILE A 28 4.76 -17.02 5.98
CA ILE A 28 5.65 -16.88 7.16
C ILE A 28 4.88 -16.74 8.46
N GLY A 29 3.66 -16.20 8.40
CA GLY A 29 2.80 -16.01 9.56
C GLY A 29 2.40 -17.32 10.26
N ARG A 30 2.18 -17.22 11.57
CA ARG A 30 1.55 -18.24 12.39
C ARG A 30 0.03 -18.11 12.27
N LYS A 31 -0.67 -19.25 12.35
CA LYS A 31 -2.15 -19.29 12.30
C LYS A 31 -2.76 -18.95 13.66
N THR A 32 -2.30 -17.89 14.31
CA THR A 32 -2.84 -17.39 15.57
C THR A 32 -3.49 -16.03 15.36
N VAL A 33 -4.48 -15.72 16.18
CA VAL A 33 -5.22 -14.46 16.13
C VAL A 33 -4.28 -13.26 16.35
N GLU A 34 -3.35 -13.39 17.30
CA GLU A 34 -2.39 -12.33 17.63
C GLU A 34 -1.41 -12.02 16.49
N ASP A 35 -0.93 -13.04 15.78
CA ASP A 35 -0.04 -12.86 14.64
C ASP A 35 -0.78 -12.24 13.45
N TYR A 36 -2.04 -12.59 13.24
CA TYR A 36 -2.86 -11.99 12.18
C TYR A 36 -3.16 -10.50 12.41
N PHE A 37 -3.51 -10.10 13.64
CA PHE A 37 -3.90 -8.72 13.93
C PHE A 37 -2.75 -7.80 14.30
N THR A 38 -1.72 -8.33 14.98
CA THR A 38 -0.64 -7.50 15.54
C THR A 38 0.74 -7.90 15.04
N ALA A 39 0.85 -8.93 14.19
CA ALA A 39 2.13 -9.51 13.76
C ALA A 39 3.06 -9.79 14.96
N ASP A 40 2.49 -10.28 16.07
CA ASP A 40 3.19 -10.55 17.33
C ASP A 40 3.97 -9.33 17.87
N ARG A 41 3.52 -8.11 17.52
CA ARG A 41 4.15 -6.82 17.84
C ARG A 41 5.59 -6.69 17.35
N LYS A 42 5.97 -7.43 16.30
CA LYS A 42 7.36 -7.49 15.78
C LYS A 42 7.68 -6.47 14.69
N LEU A 43 6.69 -5.77 14.14
CA LEU A 43 6.87 -4.85 13.00
C LEU A 43 7.81 -3.66 13.33
N GLY A 44 7.97 -3.31 14.61
CA GLY A 44 8.78 -2.19 15.05
C GLY A 44 8.13 -0.82 14.80
N THR A 45 8.57 0.18 15.56
CA THR A 45 7.93 1.51 15.57
C THR A 45 7.97 2.21 14.22
N PHE A 46 9.10 2.17 13.52
CA PHE A 46 9.27 2.88 12.26
C PHE A 46 8.32 2.35 11.18
N VAL A 47 8.29 1.03 10.96
CA VAL A 47 7.38 0.42 9.97
C VAL A 47 5.93 0.69 10.34
N THR A 48 5.58 0.57 11.63
CA THR A 48 4.21 0.82 12.11
C THR A 48 3.77 2.26 11.86
N LEU A 49 4.65 3.25 12.05
CA LEU A 49 4.36 4.65 11.75
C LEU A 49 4.08 4.88 10.26
N PHE A 50 4.88 4.30 9.36
CA PHE A 50 4.64 4.38 7.92
C PHE A 50 3.37 3.66 7.51
N THR A 51 3.06 2.50 8.10
CA THR A 51 1.80 1.80 7.85
C THR A 51 0.60 2.64 8.29
N TYR A 52 0.69 3.31 9.44
CA TYR A 52 -0.36 4.21 9.89
C TYR A 52 -0.57 5.38 8.93
N PHE A 53 0.52 6.04 8.52
CA PHE A 53 0.46 7.12 7.54
C PHE A 53 -0.12 6.65 6.19
N ALA A 54 0.36 5.52 5.67
CA ALA A 54 -0.14 4.93 4.43
C ALA A 54 -1.64 4.57 4.53
N THR A 55 -2.13 4.19 5.71
CA THR A 55 -3.56 3.89 5.93
C THR A 55 -4.43 5.15 5.85
N LEU A 56 -3.89 6.31 6.24
CA LEU A 56 -4.59 7.60 6.13
C LEU A 56 -4.60 8.12 4.68
N CYS A 57 -3.59 7.77 3.88
CA CYS A 57 -3.48 8.17 2.48
C CYS A 57 -4.21 7.18 1.55
N SER A 58 -5.40 7.55 1.10
CA SER A 58 -6.16 6.77 0.12
C SER A 58 -6.20 7.46 -1.25
N ALA A 59 -6.70 6.73 -2.27
CA ALA A 59 -6.98 7.33 -3.58
C ALA A 59 -7.95 8.53 -3.48
N PHE A 60 -8.86 8.51 -2.50
CA PHE A 60 -9.76 9.63 -2.23
C PHE A 60 -9.01 10.87 -1.78
N THR A 61 -8.06 10.73 -0.84
CA THR A 61 -7.23 11.85 -0.40
C THR A 61 -6.40 12.39 -1.57
N PHE A 62 -5.82 11.51 -2.38
CA PHE A 62 -4.96 11.91 -3.51
C PHE A 62 -5.73 12.70 -4.58
N LEU A 63 -6.88 12.17 -5.02
CA LEU A 63 -7.73 12.83 -6.03
C LEU A 63 -8.50 14.02 -5.45
N GLY A 64 -8.98 13.90 -4.20
CA GLY A 64 -9.79 14.89 -3.51
C GLY A 64 -8.99 16.14 -3.15
N CYS A 65 -7.78 15.99 -2.60
CA CYS A 65 -6.90 17.14 -2.32
C CYS A 65 -6.49 17.85 -3.61
N ALA A 66 -6.18 17.11 -4.68
CA ALA A 66 -5.87 17.72 -5.97
C ALA A 66 -7.07 18.49 -6.56
N GLY A 67 -8.27 17.92 -6.50
CA GLY A 67 -9.50 18.57 -6.95
C GLY A 67 -9.88 19.79 -6.11
N TRP A 68 -9.73 19.72 -4.79
CA TRP A 68 -9.93 20.84 -3.89
C TRP A 68 -8.93 21.96 -4.16
N GLY A 69 -7.64 21.64 -4.25
CA GLY A 69 -6.58 22.60 -4.56
C GLY A 69 -6.80 23.30 -5.90
N TYR A 70 -7.24 22.56 -6.93
CA TYR A 70 -7.61 23.16 -8.21
C TYR A 70 -8.78 24.14 -8.11
N SER A 71 -9.79 23.82 -7.29
CA SER A 71 -11.04 24.60 -7.22
C SER A 71 -10.98 25.77 -6.24
N LYS A 72 -10.21 25.64 -5.15
CA LYS A 72 -10.27 26.53 -3.98
C LYS A 72 -8.91 27.10 -3.58
N GLY A 73 -7.80 26.60 -4.14
CA GLY A 73 -6.46 26.94 -3.68
C GLY A 73 -6.10 26.21 -2.38
N LEU A 74 -5.08 26.73 -1.70
CA LEU A 74 -4.64 26.26 -0.38
C LEU A 74 -5.63 26.65 0.71
#